data_AF-A0A6J6SJ79-F1
#
_entry.id   AF-A0A6J6SJ79-F1
#
_cell.length_a   1.000
_cell.length_b   1.000
_cell.length_c   1.000
_cell.angle_alpha   90.00
_cell.angle_beta   90.00
_cell.angle_gamma   90.00
#
_symmetry.space_group_name_H-M   'P 1'
#
loop_
_entity.id
_entity.type
_entity.pdbx_description
1 polymer ?
#
loop_
_entity_poly.entity_id
_entity_poly.type
_entity_poly.pdbx_seq_one_letter_code
_entity_poly.pdbx_strand_id
1 'polypeptide(L)'
;MSEVAGRMSIQVGATALQKPEGGRGVLLGGVPGVAPAKVVVLGGGVVGVSAATIAHGMRADVTILDLDLNRLRYLDDLFNGQVRTIASSAFAIEEQCMAADLVIGAVLVHGAKAPKLVSDALVAKMKPGSVLVDVAIDQGGCFEGSKATTHSDPTFKVHNSLYYCVANMPGAVPATSTAALANATIKYALALANKGWEKACAEDAGLAKGLNVHEGKIMYEAVATAHGL
;
A
#
# COMPACT_ATOMS: atom_id res chain seq x y z
N MET A 1 -3.71 5.19 9.01
CA MET A 1 -3.77 5.61 7.59
C MET A 1 -3.50 4.46 6.64
N SER A 2 -2.49 3.62 6.89
CA SER A 2 -2.19 2.42 6.08
C SER A 2 -3.38 1.51 5.81
N GLU A 3 -4.26 1.30 6.80
CA GLU A 3 -5.48 0.52 6.62
C GLU A 3 -6.41 1.14 5.57
N VAL A 4 -6.60 2.46 5.61
CA VAL A 4 -7.43 3.18 4.64
C VAL A 4 -6.82 3.05 3.25
N ALA A 5 -5.52 3.28 3.10
CA ALA A 5 -4.83 3.18 1.82
C ALA A 5 -4.91 1.76 1.23
N GLY A 6 -4.70 0.72 2.05
CA GLY A 6 -4.83 -0.68 1.61
C GLY A 6 -6.26 -1.04 1.20
N ARG A 7 -7.29 -0.58 1.92
CA ARG A 7 -8.68 -0.82 1.50
C ARG A 7 -9.03 -0.08 0.21
N MET A 8 -8.55 1.15 0.06
CA MET A 8 -8.79 1.97 -1.13
C MET A 8 -8.05 1.44 -2.35
N SER A 9 -6.88 0.81 -2.20
CA SER A 9 -6.10 0.29 -3.34
C SER A 9 -6.88 -0.69 -4.20
N ILE A 10 -7.73 -1.50 -3.58
CA ILE A 10 -8.63 -2.42 -4.31
C ILE A 10 -9.76 -1.68 -4.99
N GLN A 11 -10.36 -0.67 -4.33
CA GLN A 11 -11.46 0.10 -4.93
C GLN A 11 -11.00 0.86 -6.17
N VAL A 12 -9.88 1.59 -6.07
CA VAL A 12 -9.30 2.32 -7.20
C VAL A 12 -8.76 1.37 -8.27
N GLY A 13 -8.17 0.24 -7.86
CA GLY A 13 -7.74 -0.81 -8.78
C GLY A 13 -8.89 -1.45 -9.56
N ALA A 14 -10.03 -1.69 -8.89
CA ALA A 14 -11.23 -2.21 -9.53
C ALA A 14 -11.83 -1.21 -10.53
N THR A 15 -11.84 0.08 -10.20
CA THR A 15 -12.25 1.15 -11.12
C THR A 15 -11.31 1.21 -12.33
N ALA A 16 -10.00 1.29 -12.10
CA ALA A 16 -9.00 1.34 -13.17
C ALA A 16 -8.99 0.09 -14.06
N LEU A 17 -9.43 -1.07 -13.54
CA LEU A 17 -9.60 -2.29 -14.31
C LEU A 17 -10.74 -2.21 -15.33
N GLN A 18 -11.69 -1.28 -15.20
CA GLN A 18 -12.81 -1.14 -16.12
C GLN A 18 -12.32 -0.68 -17.50
N LYS A 19 -13.00 -1.13 -18.56
CA LYS A 19 -12.57 -0.84 -19.94
C LYS A 19 -12.61 0.67 -20.28
N PRO A 20 -13.62 1.45 -19.86
CA PRO A 20 -13.64 2.90 -20.08
C PRO A 20 -12.47 3.64 -19.43
N GLU A 21 -11.97 3.14 -18.29
CA GLU A 21 -10.80 3.69 -17.58
C GLU A 21 -9.45 3.27 -18.22
N GLY A 22 -9.50 2.48 -19.30
CA GLY A 22 -8.32 1.98 -20.03
C GLY A 22 -7.80 0.63 -19.56
N GLY A 23 -8.41 0.04 -18.52
CA GLY A 23 -8.05 -1.26 -18.00
C GLY A 23 -8.47 -2.43 -18.89
N ARG A 24 -8.23 -3.64 -18.38
CA ARG A 24 -8.49 -4.90 -19.08
C ARG A 24 -9.98 -5.16 -19.32
N GLY A 25 -10.87 -4.55 -18.53
CA GLY A 25 -12.31 -4.80 -18.53
C GLY A 25 -12.71 -6.02 -17.70
N VAL A 26 -12.07 -6.23 -16.55
CA VAL A 26 -12.30 -7.40 -15.68
C VAL A 26 -13.01 -6.97 -14.40
N LEU A 27 -14.08 -7.68 -14.06
CA LEU A 27 -14.76 -7.55 -12.77
C LEU A 27 -14.04 -8.41 -11.73
N LEU A 28 -13.68 -7.82 -10.58
CA LEU A 28 -12.91 -8.52 -9.54
C LEU A 28 -13.50 -9.88 -9.13
N GLY A 29 -14.80 -9.92 -8.85
CA GLY A 29 -15.47 -11.13 -8.38
C GLY A 29 -15.90 -12.11 -9.47
N GLY A 30 -15.75 -11.75 -10.74
CA GLY A 30 -16.37 -12.49 -11.84
C GLY A 30 -17.89 -12.65 -11.64
N VAL A 31 -18.44 -13.70 -12.22
CA VAL A 31 -19.83 -14.16 -12.03
C VAL A 31 -19.86 -15.69 -12.16
N PRO A 32 -20.90 -16.42 -11.71
CA PRO A 32 -20.98 -17.86 -11.92
C PRO A 32 -20.73 -18.24 -13.40
N GLY A 33 -19.73 -19.09 -13.65
CA GLY A 33 -19.29 -19.48 -14.99
C GLY A 33 -18.18 -18.62 -15.60
N VAL A 34 -17.75 -17.54 -14.93
CA VAL A 34 -16.68 -16.63 -15.39
C VAL A 34 -15.65 -16.45 -14.28
N ALA A 35 -14.37 -16.60 -14.62
CA ALA A 35 -13.28 -16.49 -13.64
C ALA A 35 -13.20 -15.08 -13.01
N PRO A 36 -12.87 -14.98 -11.71
CA PRO A 36 -12.58 -13.70 -11.06
C PRO A 36 -11.24 -13.11 -11.52
N ALA A 37 -10.99 -11.85 -11.16
CA ALA A 37 -9.69 -11.22 -11.38
C ALA A 37 -8.61 -11.83 -10.47
N LYS A 38 -7.39 -11.94 -10.99
CA LYS A 38 -6.21 -12.30 -10.20
C LYS A 38 -5.60 -11.05 -9.57
N VAL A 39 -5.60 -10.99 -8.25
CA VAL A 39 -5.05 -9.89 -7.45
C VAL A 39 -3.79 -10.36 -6.74
N VAL A 40 -2.66 -9.68 -6.99
CA VAL A 40 -1.39 -9.94 -6.33
C VAL A 40 -1.07 -8.78 -5.39
N VAL A 41 -0.74 -9.08 -4.14
CA VAL A 41 -0.35 -8.10 -3.12
C VAL A 41 1.10 -8.35 -2.73
N LEU A 42 1.98 -7.38 -3.00
CA LEU A 42 3.39 -7.45 -2.63
C LEU A 42 3.55 -6.79 -1.26
N GLY A 43 3.77 -7.59 -0.23
CA GLY A 43 3.87 -7.19 1.18
C GLY A 43 2.62 -7.56 1.98
N GLY A 44 2.82 -8.29 3.08
CA GLY A 44 1.80 -8.75 4.03
C GLY A 44 1.62 -7.86 5.25
N GLY A 45 2.14 -6.62 5.23
CA GLY A 45 1.95 -5.63 6.29
C GLY A 45 0.51 -5.10 6.40
N VAL A 46 0.29 -4.04 7.18
CA VAL A 46 -1.06 -3.48 7.42
C VAL A 46 -1.78 -3.09 6.12
N VAL A 47 -1.06 -2.46 5.18
CA VAL A 47 -1.59 -2.11 3.85
C VAL A 47 -2.00 -3.38 3.11
N GLY A 48 -1.11 -4.36 3.04
CA GLY A 48 -1.32 -5.59 2.29
C GLY A 48 -2.48 -6.43 2.81
N VAL A 49 -2.59 -6.60 4.12
CA VAL A 49 -3.74 -7.29 4.74
C VAL A 49 -5.03 -6.56 4.44
N SER A 50 -5.05 -5.24 4.59
CA SER A 50 -6.24 -4.44 4.30
C SER A 50 -6.67 -4.54 2.84
N ALA A 51 -5.71 -4.57 1.91
CA ALA A 51 -5.96 -4.79 0.50
C ALA A 51 -6.51 -6.21 0.26
N ALA A 52 -5.85 -7.24 0.79
CA ALA A 52 -6.28 -8.61 0.63
C ALA A 52 -7.69 -8.85 1.20
N THR A 53 -8.03 -8.26 2.36
CA THR A 53 -9.37 -8.34 2.95
C THR A 53 -10.44 -7.79 2.00
N ILE A 54 -10.21 -6.62 1.37
CA ILE A 54 -11.19 -6.05 0.44
C ILE A 54 -11.25 -6.85 -0.87
N ALA A 55 -10.11 -7.24 -1.44
CA ALA A 55 -10.07 -8.04 -2.65
C ALA A 55 -10.78 -9.39 -2.48
N HIS A 56 -10.51 -10.07 -1.36
CA HIS A 56 -11.16 -11.32 -0.99
C HIS A 56 -12.67 -11.13 -0.74
N GLY A 57 -13.06 -10.04 -0.06
CA GLY A 57 -14.47 -9.68 0.12
C GLY A 57 -15.20 -9.39 -1.21
N MET A 58 -14.48 -8.89 -2.21
CA MET A 58 -14.96 -8.73 -3.59
C MET A 58 -14.85 -10.03 -4.42
N ARG A 59 -14.47 -11.15 -3.80
CA ARG A 59 -14.34 -12.50 -4.39
C ARG A 59 -13.27 -12.62 -5.48
N ALA A 60 -12.25 -11.78 -5.45
CA ALA A 60 -11.09 -11.94 -6.32
C ALA A 60 -10.26 -13.18 -5.95
N ASP A 61 -9.45 -13.67 -6.89
CA ASP A 61 -8.40 -14.67 -6.62
C ASP A 61 -7.15 -13.95 -6.10
N VAL A 62 -6.93 -14.00 -4.78
CA VAL A 62 -5.94 -13.17 -4.10
C VAL A 62 -4.69 -13.96 -3.72
N THR A 63 -3.52 -13.38 -4.00
CA THR A 63 -2.22 -13.89 -3.57
C THR A 63 -1.44 -12.79 -2.82
N ILE A 64 -0.89 -13.10 -1.65
CA ILE A 64 0.02 -12.23 -0.91
C ILE A 64 1.43 -12.81 -0.97
N LEU A 65 2.42 -11.97 -1.32
CA LEU A 65 3.84 -12.30 -1.25
C LEU A 65 4.51 -11.53 -0.12
N ASP A 66 5.26 -12.23 0.74
CA ASP A 66 6.06 -11.61 1.81
C ASP A 66 7.36 -12.41 2.03
N LEU A 67 8.38 -11.77 2.61
CA LEU A 67 9.64 -12.41 3.00
C LEU A 67 9.51 -13.11 4.36
N ASP A 68 8.65 -12.62 5.24
CA ASP A 68 8.45 -13.19 6.58
C ASP A 68 7.50 -14.40 6.53
N LEU A 69 8.06 -15.59 6.69
CA LEU A 69 7.31 -16.84 6.70
C LEU A 69 6.33 -16.96 7.88
N ASN A 70 6.65 -16.36 9.05
CA ASN A 70 5.71 -16.36 10.17
C ASN A 70 4.53 -15.42 9.87
N ARG A 71 4.80 -14.30 9.20
CA ARG A 71 3.73 -13.43 8.71
C ARG A 71 2.83 -14.15 7.73
N LEU A 72 3.39 -14.88 6.76
CA LEU A 72 2.60 -15.66 5.81
C LEU A 72 1.75 -16.73 6.50
N ARG A 73 2.29 -17.46 7.49
CA ARG A 73 1.49 -18.42 8.29
C ARG A 73 0.31 -17.75 8.99
N TYR A 74 0.55 -16.61 9.63
CA TYR A 74 -0.52 -15.84 10.27
C TYR A 74 -1.61 -15.41 9.27
N LEU A 75 -1.23 -15.05 8.06
CA LEU A 75 -2.19 -14.64 7.02
C LEU A 75 -2.98 -15.83 6.47
N ASP A 76 -2.34 -16.99 6.31
CA ASP A 76 -3.02 -18.22 5.92
C ASP A 76 -4.10 -18.59 6.94
N ASP A 77 -3.78 -18.56 8.23
CA ASP A 77 -4.73 -18.75 9.33
C ASP A 77 -5.85 -17.71 9.31
N LEU A 78 -5.51 -16.42 9.15
CA LEU A 78 -6.47 -15.31 9.13
C LEU A 78 -7.53 -15.45 8.03
N PHE A 79 -7.13 -15.97 6.86
CA PHE A 79 -8.01 -16.14 5.71
C PHE A 79 -8.48 -17.59 5.52
N ASN A 80 -8.23 -18.48 6.48
CA ASN A 80 -8.54 -19.91 6.40
C ASN A 80 -8.09 -20.55 5.07
N GLY A 81 -6.88 -20.21 4.61
CA GLY A 81 -6.30 -20.68 3.35
C GLY A 81 -6.97 -20.17 2.07
N GLN A 82 -7.96 -19.28 2.15
CA GLN A 82 -8.65 -18.75 0.96
C GLN A 82 -7.88 -17.65 0.23
N VAL A 83 -6.91 -17.02 0.91
CA VAL A 83 -5.94 -16.11 0.29
C VAL A 83 -4.62 -16.85 0.22
N ARG A 84 -4.07 -17.00 -1.00
CA ARG A 84 -2.83 -17.74 -1.22
C ARG A 84 -1.65 -16.93 -0.67
N THR A 85 -0.82 -17.54 0.16
CA THR A 85 0.39 -16.92 0.71
C THR A 85 1.63 -17.55 0.11
N ILE A 86 2.52 -16.75 -0.49
CA ILE A 86 3.71 -17.23 -1.20
C ILE A 86 4.95 -16.52 -0.64
N ALA A 87 6.02 -17.29 -0.39
CA ALA A 87 7.31 -16.72 -0.03
C ALA A 87 7.85 -15.85 -1.18
N SER A 88 8.17 -14.59 -0.87
CA SER A 88 8.61 -13.62 -1.87
C SER A 88 10.01 -13.96 -2.39
N SER A 89 10.11 -14.15 -3.70
CA SER A 89 11.37 -14.33 -4.44
C SER A 89 11.22 -13.66 -5.81
N ALA A 90 12.34 -13.33 -6.47
CA ALA A 90 12.29 -12.73 -7.81
C ALA A 90 11.47 -13.57 -8.80
N PHE A 91 11.64 -14.90 -8.74
CA PHE A 91 10.88 -15.85 -9.55
C PHE A 91 9.38 -15.82 -9.23
N ALA A 92 9.00 -15.87 -7.95
CA ALA A 92 7.59 -15.83 -7.55
C ALA A 92 6.93 -14.48 -7.92
N ILE A 93 7.64 -13.37 -7.75
CA ILE A 93 7.13 -12.04 -8.16
C ILE A 93 6.88 -12.01 -9.67
N GLU A 94 7.85 -12.44 -10.48
CA GLU A 94 7.72 -12.48 -11.95
C GLU A 94 6.52 -13.34 -12.37
N GLU A 95 6.43 -14.57 -11.87
CA GLU A 95 5.35 -15.50 -12.20
C GLU A 95 3.97 -14.93 -11.84
N GLN A 96 3.80 -14.45 -10.61
CA GLN A 96 2.51 -13.98 -10.12
C GLN A 96 2.11 -12.66 -10.80
N CYS A 97 3.05 -11.73 -11.05
CA CYS A 97 2.75 -10.48 -11.73
C CYS A 97 2.35 -10.67 -13.20
N MET A 98 3.02 -11.57 -13.95
CA MET A 98 2.61 -11.86 -15.33
C MET A 98 1.18 -12.41 -15.43
N ALA A 99 0.74 -13.15 -14.42
CA ALA A 99 -0.61 -13.71 -14.34
C ALA A 99 -1.65 -12.73 -13.76
N ALA A 100 -1.23 -11.63 -13.13
CA ALA A 100 -2.12 -10.71 -12.43
C ALA A 100 -2.97 -9.84 -13.36
N ASP A 101 -4.20 -9.56 -12.95
CA ASP A 101 -5.00 -8.47 -13.54
C ASP A 101 -4.77 -7.18 -12.73
N LEU A 102 -4.59 -7.29 -11.41
CA LEU A 102 -4.30 -6.19 -10.50
C LEU A 102 -3.12 -6.54 -9.58
N VAL A 103 -2.14 -5.63 -9.47
CA VAL A 103 -1.01 -5.75 -8.53
C VAL A 103 -1.05 -4.59 -7.54
N ILE A 104 -0.93 -4.89 -6.25
CA ILE A 104 -0.86 -3.91 -5.17
C ILE A 104 0.55 -3.90 -4.59
N GLY A 105 1.23 -2.76 -4.71
CA GLY A 105 2.50 -2.49 -4.06
C GLY A 105 2.28 -2.05 -2.62
N ALA A 106 2.52 -2.94 -1.66
CA ALA A 106 2.26 -2.73 -0.24
C ALA A 106 3.51 -2.96 0.64
N VAL A 107 4.71 -2.88 0.05
CA VAL A 107 5.98 -3.05 0.76
C VAL A 107 6.40 -1.73 1.37
N LEU A 108 6.68 -1.75 2.67
CA LEU A 108 7.18 -0.61 3.43
C LEU A 108 8.42 -1.05 4.19
N VAL A 109 9.53 -0.35 3.99
CA VAL A 109 10.73 -0.49 4.81
C VAL A 109 10.82 0.75 5.69
N HIS A 110 10.77 0.58 7.01
CA HIS A 110 10.81 1.71 7.94
C HIS A 110 12.07 2.55 7.72
N GLY A 111 11.90 3.85 7.46
CA GLY A 111 13.00 4.81 7.33
C GLY A 111 13.83 4.68 6.05
N ALA A 112 13.44 3.84 5.09
CA ALA A 112 14.17 3.65 3.84
C ALA A 112 13.27 3.83 2.61
N LYS A 113 13.90 4.03 1.45
CA LYS A 113 13.19 3.98 0.17
C LYS A 113 12.62 2.58 -0.07
N ALA A 114 11.45 2.52 -0.69
CA ALA A 114 10.87 1.24 -1.09
C ALA A 114 11.78 0.51 -2.09
N PRO A 115 12.04 -0.79 -1.93
CA PRO A 115 12.78 -1.56 -2.91
C PRO A 115 12.00 -1.68 -4.22
N LYS A 116 12.69 -1.63 -5.37
CA LYS A 116 12.08 -1.84 -6.68
C LYS A 116 11.91 -3.34 -6.94
N LEU A 117 10.68 -3.83 -6.76
CA LEU A 117 10.33 -5.24 -6.84
C LEU A 117 9.81 -5.66 -8.23
N VAL A 118 9.17 -4.72 -8.94
CA VAL A 118 8.62 -4.95 -10.28
C VAL A 118 9.33 -4.01 -11.24
N SER A 119 10.14 -4.59 -12.14
CA SER A 119 10.86 -3.85 -13.17
C SER A 119 9.96 -3.51 -14.36
N ASP A 120 10.34 -2.49 -15.12
CA ASP A 120 9.64 -2.12 -16.35
C ASP A 120 9.65 -3.27 -17.37
N ALA A 121 10.75 -4.05 -17.41
CA ALA A 121 10.86 -5.26 -18.23
C ALA A 121 9.85 -6.34 -17.84
N LEU A 122 9.51 -6.48 -16.55
CA LEU A 122 8.46 -7.38 -16.10
C LEU A 122 7.08 -6.85 -16.50
N VAL A 123 6.86 -5.54 -16.35
CA VAL A 123 5.59 -4.89 -16.71
C VAL A 123 5.28 -5.05 -18.19
N ALA A 124 6.29 -4.99 -19.07
CA ALA A 124 6.14 -5.24 -20.50
C ALA A 124 5.59 -6.65 -20.82
N LYS A 125 5.82 -7.63 -19.94
CA LYS A 125 5.33 -9.02 -20.08
C LYS A 125 3.97 -9.25 -19.43
N MET A 126 3.43 -8.29 -18.68
CA MET A 126 2.13 -8.43 -18.02
C MET A 126 0.98 -8.41 -19.02
N LYS A 127 -0.19 -8.86 -18.56
CA LYS A 127 -1.42 -8.80 -19.35
C LYS A 127 -1.71 -7.37 -19.82
N PRO A 128 -2.08 -7.17 -21.10
CA PRO A 128 -2.58 -5.89 -21.55
C PRO A 128 -3.81 -5.43 -20.75
N GLY A 129 -3.78 -4.17 -20.32
CA GLY A 129 -4.78 -3.55 -19.46
C GLY A 129 -4.67 -3.94 -17.98
N SER A 130 -3.63 -4.66 -17.56
CA SER A 130 -3.38 -4.89 -16.14
C SER A 130 -3.13 -3.58 -15.39
N VAL A 131 -3.46 -3.57 -14.11
CA VAL A 131 -3.37 -2.39 -13.26
C VAL A 131 -2.37 -2.64 -12.14
N LEU A 132 -1.53 -1.64 -11.87
CA LEU A 132 -0.59 -1.63 -10.77
C LEU A 132 -0.91 -0.44 -9.86
N VAL A 133 -1.21 -0.69 -8.59
CA VAL A 133 -1.49 0.34 -7.59
C VAL A 133 -0.33 0.37 -6.59
N ASP A 134 0.48 1.43 -6.63
CA ASP A 134 1.66 1.56 -5.77
C ASP A 134 1.32 2.38 -4.51
N VAL A 135 0.99 1.69 -3.42
CA VAL A 135 0.72 2.34 -2.13
C VAL A 135 2.02 2.77 -1.45
N ALA A 136 3.16 2.21 -1.85
CA ALA A 136 4.48 2.59 -1.35
C ALA A 136 5.03 3.86 -2.02
N ILE A 137 4.23 4.56 -2.84
CA ILE A 137 4.65 5.76 -3.56
C ILE A 137 5.16 6.87 -2.65
N ASP A 138 4.65 6.97 -1.42
CA ASP A 138 5.12 7.91 -0.38
C ASP A 138 6.61 7.75 -0.05
N GLN A 139 7.19 6.57 -0.33
CA GLN A 139 8.61 6.24 -0.13
C GLN A 139 9.34 6.00 -1.47
N GLY A 140 8.80 6.54 -2.57
CA GLY A 140 9.37 6.41 -3.92
C GLY A 140 8.84 5.24 -4.75
N GLY A 141 7.92 4.44 -4.19
CA GLY A 141 7.23 3.36 -4.90
C GLY A 141 8.05 2.07 -5.04
N CYS A 142 7.37 0.92 -4.97
CA CYS A 142 8.01 -0.40 -5.14
C CYS A 142 8.03 -0.89 -6.59
N PHE A 143 7.46 -0.15 -7.54
CA PHE A 143 7.61 -0.42 -8.97
C PHE A 143 8.64 0.53 -9.60
N GLU A 144 9.38 0.06 -10.59
CA GLU A 144 10.44 0.84 -11.25
C GLU A 144 9.87 2.11 -11.90
N GLY A 145 8.88 1.98 -12.79
CA GLY A 145 8.19 3.11 -13.44
C GLY A 145 7.24 3.94 -12.57
N SER A 146 7.20 3.74 -11.25
CA SER A 146 6.30 4.49 -10.37
C SER A 146 6.67 5.97 -10.29
N LYS A 147 5.67 6.84 -10.51
CA LYS A 147 5.75 8.30 -10.37
C LYS A 147 4.51 8.80 -9.64
N ALA A 148 4.70 9.69 -8.67
CA ALA A 148 3.59 10.26 -7.91
C ALA A 148 2.57 10.95 -8.84
N THR A 149 1.31 10.63 -8.64
CA THR A 149 0.13 11.17 -9.34
C THR A 149 -0.80 11.87 -8.35
N THR A 150 -1.91 12.40 -8.85
CA THR A 150 -2.88 13.17 -8.05
C THR A 150 -4.27 12.57 -8.16
N HIS A 151 -5.20 12.95 -7.28
CA HIS A 151 -6.59 12.50 -7.39
C HIS A 151 -7.27 12.95 -8.69
N SER A 152 -6.85 14.07 -9.29
CA SER A 152 -7.40 14.59 -10.55
C SER A 152 -6.84 13.91 -11.79
N ASP A 153 -5.61 13.41 -11.72
CA ASP A 153 -4.95 12.67 -12.79
C ASP A 153 -4.25 11.45 -12.17
N PRO A 154 -5.03 10.39 -11.84
CA PRO A 154 -4.57 9.34 -10.94
C PRO A 154 -3.83 8.19 -11.63
N THR A 155 -3.96 8.07 -12.96
CA THR A 155 -3.39 6.96 -13.70
C THR A 155 -2.56 7.40 -14.90
N PHE A 156 -1.54 6.61 -15.20
CA PHE A 156 -0.74 6.76 -16.42
C PHE A 156 -0.36 5.38 -16.97
N LYS A 157 0.01 5.33 -18.24
CA LYS A 157 0.41 4.07 -18.89
C LYS A 157 1.89 3.80 -18.73
N VAL A 158 2.22 2.55 -18.45
CA VAL A 158 3.57 1.99 -18.57
C VAL A 158 3.45 0.73 -19.40
N HIS A 159 4.07 0.71 -20.59
CA HIS A 159 3.82 -0.30 -21.61
C HIS A 159 2.31 -0.49 -21.88
N ASN A 160 1.80 -1.70 -21.67
CA ASN A 160 0.39 -2.05 -21.86
C ASN A 160 -0.41 -2.07 -20.54
N SER A 161 0.15 -1.56 -19.45
CA SER A 161 -0.45 -1.55 -18.12
C SER A 161 -0.77 -0.13 -17.66
N LEU A 162 -1.68 -0.01 -16.70
CA LEU A 162 -2.00 1.24 -16.02
C LEU A 162 -1.39 1.27 -14.63
N TYR A 163 -0.75 2.38 -14.29
CA TYR A 163 -0.21 2.65 -12.96
C TYR A 163 -1.12 3.62 -12.25
N TYR A 164 -1.40 3.36 -10.98
CA TYR A 164 -2.02 4.28 -10.03
C TYR A 164 -1.04 4.54 -8.89
N CYS A 165 -0.65 5.79 -8.70
CA CYS A 165 0.43 6.16 -7.78
C CYS A 165 0.09 7.43 -6.98
N VAL A 166 -1.16 7.57 -6.52
CA VAL A 166 -1.59 8.75 -5.76
C VAL A 166 -1.05 8.62 -4.33
N ALA A 167 -0.21 9.56 -3.91
CA ALA A 167 0.45 9.55 -2.60
C ALA A 167 -0.55 9.61 -1.43
N ASN A 168 -1.43 10.60 -1.40
CA ASN A 168 -2.41 10.76 -0.33
C ASN A 168 -3.74 10.05 -0.64
N MET A 169 -3.73 8.72 -0.82
CA MET A 169 -4.95 7.95 -1.08
C MET A 169 -6.06 8.22 -0.03
N PRO A 170 -5.79 8.21 1.30
CA PRO A 170 -6.81 8.46 2.31
C PRO A 170 -7.50 9.83 2.21
N GLY A 171 -6.88 10.79 1.52
CA GLY A 171 -7.46 12.11 1.27
C GLY A 171 -8.75 12.09 0.45
N ALA A 172 -9.02 11.03 -0.33
CA ALA A 172 -10.25 10.91 -1.09
C ALA A 172 -11.46 10.42 -0.26
N VAL A 173 -11.26 10.00 1.00
CA VAL A 173 -12.33 9.54 1.90
C VAL A 173 -12.29 10.27 3.26
N PRO A 174 -12.35 11.61 3.28
CA PRO A 174 -12.07 12.41 4.47
C PRO A 174 -13.02 12.13 5.64
N ALA A 175 -14.28 11.77 5.38
CA ALA A 175 -15.23 11.39 6.42
C ALA A 175 -14.74 10.18 7.24
N THR A 176 -14.07 9.22 6.57
CA THR A 176 -13.51 8.02 7.21
C THR A 176 -12.10 8.28 7.75
N SER A 177 -11.23 8.87 6.93
CA SER A 177 -9.81 9.04 7.27
C SER A 177 -9.60 10.06 8.39
N THR A 178 -10.40 11.12 8.46
CA THR A 178 -10.33 12.11 9.56
C THR A 178 -10.66 11.45 10.90
N ALA A 179 -11.77 10.70 10.97
CA ALA A 179 -12.15 10.00 12.19
C ALA A 179 -11.10 8.95 12.60
N ALA A 180 -10.60 8.17 11.63
CA ALA A 180 -9.56 7.17 11.89
C ALA A 180 -8.25 7.80 12.41
N LEU A 181 -7.81 8.92 11.84
CA LEU A 181 -6.63 9.64 12.31
C LEU A 181 -6.86 10.26 13.70
N ALA A 182 -8.01 10.90 13.91
CA ALA A 182 -8.36 11.53 15.18
C ALA A 182 -8.40 10.51 16.32
N ASN A 183 -9.03 9.34 16.11
CA ASN A 183 -9.09 8.29 17.13
C ASN A 183 -7.70 7.80 17.57
N ALA A 184 -6.73 7.76 16.64
CA ALA A 184 -5.36 7.36 16.95
C ALA A 184 -4.54 8.48 17.62
N THR A 185 -4.88 9.75 17.36
CA THR A 185 -4.05 10.91 17.74
C THR A 185 -4.58 11.72 18.91
N ILE A 186 -5.88 11.64 19.22
CA ILE A 186 -6.53 12.51 20.21
C ILE A 186 -5.91 12.40 21.60
N LYS A 187 -5.46 11.21 22.01
CA LYS A 187 -4.77 11.02 23.30
C LYS A 187 -3.46 11.82 23.39
N TYR A 188 -2.72 11.93 22.29
CA TYR A 188 -1.47 12.67 22.22
C TYR A 188 -1.74 14.18 22.22
N ALA A 189 -2.74 14.62 21.45
CA ALA A 189 -3.15 16.02 21.42
C ALA A 189 -3.58 16.51 22.82
N LEU A 190 -4.38 15.72 23.55
CA LEU A 190 -4.78 16.03 24.92
C LEU A 190 -3.61 16.04 25.90
N ALA A 191 -2.67 15.08 25.77
CA ALA A 191 -1.47 15.06 26.61
C ALA A 191 -0.62 16.32 26.42
N LEU A 192 -0.39 16.72 25.17
CA LEU A 192 0.34 17.94 24.82
C LEU A 192 -0.36 19.19 25.34
N ALA A 193 -1.69 19.29 25.14
CA ALA A 193 -2.47 20.44 25.58
C ALA A 193 -2.47 20.61 27.11
N ASN A 194 -2.58 19.51 27.86
CA ASN A 194 -2.70 19.55 29.32
C ASN A 194 -1.36 19.64 30.05
N LYS A 195 -0.27 19.11 29.47
CA LYS A 195 1.03 18.94 30.16
C LYS A 195 2.17 19.76 29.55
N GLY A 196 1.98 20.31 28.36
CA GLY A 196 3.09 20.81 27.54
C GLY A 196 3.91 19.66 26.94
N TRP A 197 4.77 19.99 25.96
CA TRP A 197 5.49 18.98 25.18
C TRP A 197 6.56 18.23 25.99
N GLU A 198 7.34 18.91 26.85
CA GLU A 198 8.43 18.31 27.61
C GLU A 198 7.93 17.17 28.51
N LYS A 199 6.93 17.48 29.35
CA LYS A 199 6.35 16.51 30.26
C LYS A 199 5.57 15.42 29.52
N ALA A 200 4.83 15.75 28.47
CA ALA A 200 4.12 14.76 27.68
C ALA A 200 5.07 13.76 27.00
N CYS A 201 6.19 14.22 26.45
CA CYS A 201 7.22 13.35 25.88
C CYS A 201 7.96 12.54 26.94
N ALA A 202 8.27 13.12 28.10
CA ALA A 202 8.92 12.40 29.20
C ALA A 202 8.06 11.23 29.72
N GLU A 203 6.73 11.38 29.70
CA GLU A 203 5.78 10.37 30.18
C GLU A 203 5.32 9.37 29.10
N ASP A 204 5.49 9.67 27.81
CA ASP A 204 5.12 8.79 26.69
C ASP A 204 6.29 8.65 25.70
N ALA A 205 6.99 7.52 25.80
CA ALA A 205 8.12 7.20 24.93
C ALA A 205 7.74 7.09 23.44
N GLY A 206 6.47 6.80 23.12
CA GLY A 206 5.97 6.80 21.75
C GLY A 206 5.85 8.22 21.21
N LEU A 207 5.33 9.15 22.02
CA LEU A 207 5.26 10.57 21.68
C LEU A 207 6.66 11.19 21.58
N ALA A 208 7.57 10.83 22.49
CA ALA A 208 8.96 11.32 22.48
C ALA A 208 9.68 11.01 21.16
N LYS A 209 9.45 9.82 20.58
CA LYS A 209 9.97 9.44 19.27
C LYS A 209 9.45 10.30 18.10
N GLY A 210 8.35 11.04 18.32
CA GLY A 210 7.79 11.98 17.35
C GLY A 210 8.41 13.38 17.37
N LEU A 211 9.28 13.69 18.35
CA LEU A 211 9.92 15.00 18.43
C LEU A 211 10.98 15.16 17.32
N ASN A 212 10.73 16.09 16.39
CA ASN A 212 11.61 16.30 15.24
C ASN A 212 12.54 17.52 15.39
N VAL A 213 12.00 18.66 15.83
CA VAL A 213 12.74 19.94 15.92
C VAL A 213 12.30 20.72 17.16
N HIS A 214 13.25 21.35 17.85
CA HIS A 214 13.00 22.29 18.94
C HIS A 214 14.11 23.34 19.01
N GLU A 215 13.75 24.62 19.20
CA GLU A 215 14.71 25.75 19.30
C GLU A 215 15.79 25.77 18.21
N GLY A 216 15.41 25.50 16.96
CA GLY A 216 16.33 25.46 15.82
C GLY A 216 17.27 24.25 15.78
N LYS A 217 17.12 23.28 16.70
CA LYS A 217 17.89 22.03 16.73
C LYS A 217 17.06 20.87 16.19
N ILE A 218 17.68 20.04 15.37
CA ILE A 218 17.10 18.78 14.93
C ILE A 218 17.26 17.76 16.06
N MET A 219 16.16 17.21 16.53
CA MET A 219 16.11 16.24 17.62
C MET A 219 16.02 14.79 17.11
N TYR A 220 15.64 14.60 15.84
CA TYR A 220 15.47 13.29 15.22
C TYR A 220 16.60 13.00 14.21
N GLU A 221 17.46 12.05 14.55
CA GLU A 221 18.68 11.69 13.81
C GLU A 221 18.43 11.36 12.33
N ALA A 222 17.33 10.68 12.01
CA ALA A 222 17.03 10.31 10.64
C ALA A 222 16.76 11.54 9.74
N VAL A 223 16.21 12.63 10.30
CA VAL A 223 16.01 13.89 9.56
C VAL A 223 17.34 14.59 9.32
N ALA A 224 18.21 14.65 10.34
CA ALA A 224 19.56 15.20 10.21
C ALA A 224 20.35 14.48 9.10
N THR A 225 20.36 13.14 9.16
CA THR A 225 21.00 12.27 8.16
C THR A 225 20.43 12.48 6.75
N ALA A 226 19.10 12.56 6.60
CA ALA A 226 18.47 12.74 5.28
C ALA A 226 18.81 14.09 4.61
N HIS A 227 19.18 15.10 5.41
CA HIS A 227 19.52 16.45 4.93
C HIS A 227 21.01 16.78 5.05
N GLY A 228 21.85 15.86 5.52
CA GLY A 228 23.30 16.05 5.66
C GLY A 228 23.69 17.09 6.74
N LEU A 229 22.90 17.17 7.81
CA LEU A 229 23.08 18.11 8.94
C LEU A 229 23.55 17.39 10.20
#